data_AF-A0A430HYJ8-F1
#
_entry.id   AF-A0A430HYJ8-F1
#
_cell.length_a   1.000
_cell.length_b   1.000
_cell.length_c   1.000
_cell.angle_alpha   90.00
_cell.angle_beta   90.00
_cell.angle_gamma   90.00
#
_symmetry.space_group_name_H-M   'P 1'
#
loop_
_entity.id
_entity.type
_entity.pdbx_description
1 polymer ?
#
loop_
_entity_poly.entity_id
_entity_poly.type
_entity_poly.pdbx_seq_one_letter_code
_entity_poly.pdbx_strand_id
1 'polypeptide(L)' 'MSTTMTIEPLRITAPEEVAGDNDAALDFLAGEFFLAKVYGNDDLEVTASTEALPTLALAAGAFDAADMPANFRLVELVEV' A
#
# COMPACT_ATOMS: atom_id res chain seq x y z
N MET A 1 -8.90 28.73 16.38
CA MET A 1 -9.16 27.29 16.35
C MET A 1 -8.72 26.81 14.97
N SER A 2 -7.55 26.21 14.83
CA SER A 2 -7.16 25.58 13.57
C SER A 2 -7.92 24.26 13.47
N THR A 3 -8.78 24.12 12.46
CA THR A 3 -9.44 22.86 12.16
C THR A 3 -8.39 21.88 11.67
N THR A 4 -7.96 20.97 12.53
CA THR A 4 -7.19 19.80 12.11
C THR A 4 -8.15 18.90 11.34
N MET A 5 -8.07 18.91 10.00
CA MET A 5 -8.71 17.89 9.18
C MET A 5 -7.85 16.64 9.29
N THR A 6 -8.37 15.61 9.98
CA THR A 6 -7.81 14.27 9.90
C THR A 6 -8.11 13.75 8.49
N ILE A 7 -7.09 13.67 7.65
CA ILE A 7 -7.21 12.97 6.37
C ILE A 7 -7.16 11.49 6.71
N GLU A 8 -8.26 10.77 6.46
CA GLU A 8 -8.26 9.32 6.61
C GLU A 8 -7.34 8.72 5.54
N PRO A 9 -6.36 7.89 5.92
CA PRO A 9 -5.47 7.26 4.95
C PRO A 9 -6.29 6.36 4.01
N LEU A 10 -5.92 6.34 2.74
CA LEU A 10 -6.52 5.41 1.78
C LEU A 10 -6.11 4.00 2.17
N ARG A 11 -7.04 3.22 2.70
CA ARG A 11 -6.79 1.84 3.12
C ARG A 11 -7.30 0.86 2.08
N ILE A 12 -6.43 -0.04 1.63
CA ILE A 12 -6.69 -0.97 0.54
C ILE A 12 -6.27 -2.37 0.97
N THR A 13 -7.15 -3.33 0.76
CA THR A 13 -6.85 -4.74 1.01
C THR A 13 -6.14 -5.33 -0.19
N ALA A 14 -4.92 -5.84 0.02
CA ALA A 14 -4.21 -6.59 -1.01
C ALA A 14 -4.93 -7.92 -1.29
N PRO A 15 -5.02 -8.35 -2.56
CA PRO A 15 -5.60 -9.64 -2.90
C PRO A 15 -4.72 -10.78 -2.37
N GLU A 16 -5.33 -11.91 -1.98
CA GLU A 16 -4.58 -13.08 -1.49
C GLU A 16 -3.62 -13.67 -2.54
N GLU A 17 -3.89 -13.40 -3.82
CA GLU A 17 -3.08 -13.84 -4.97
C GLU A 17 -1.64 -13.28 -4.94
N VAL A 18 -1.38 -12.21 -4.16
CA VAL A 18 -0.01 -11.69 -3.98
C VAL A 18 0.83 -12.53 -3.01
N ALA A 19 0.23 -13.47 -2.29
CA ALA A 19 0.96 -14.32 -1.35
C ALA A 19 1.88 -15.31 -2.09
N GLY A 20 3.17 -14.99 -2.13
CA GLY A 20 4.18 -15.80 -2.81
C GLY A 20 4.34 -15.51 -4.31
N ASP A 21 3.58 -14.55 -4.85
CA ASP A 21 3.70 -14.08 -6.24
C ASP A 21 4.23 -12.64 -6.26
N ASN A 22 5.53 -12.51 -6.56
CA ASN A 22 6.20 -11.22 -6.62
C ASN A 22 5.69 -10.35 -7.79
N ASP A 23 5.33 -10.96 -8.93
CA ASP A 23 4.90 -10.21 -10.10
C ASP A 23 3.49 -9.63 -9.86
N ALA A 24 2.60 -10.40 -9.24
CA ALA A 24 1.29 -9.92 -8.81
C ALA A 24 1.41 -8.82 -7.74
N ALA A 25 2.34 -8.95 -6.79
CA ALA A 25 2.60 -7.93 -5.77
C ALA A 25 3.12 -6.62 -6.39
N LEU A 26 4.01 -6.70 -7.39
CA LEU A 26 4.52 -5.55 -8.13
C LEU A 26 3.42 -4.85 -8.93
N ASP A 27 2.62 -5.61 -9.68
CA ASP A 27 1.52 -5.05 -10.48
C ASP A 27 0.49 -4.32 -9.59
N PHE A 28 0.11 -4.95 -8.48
CA PHE A 28 -0.77 -4.35 -7.49
C PHE A 28 -0.21 -3.04 -6.92
N LEU A 29 1.02 -3.06 -6.40
CA LEU A 29 1.65 -1.85 -5.82
C LEU A 29 1.86 -0.75 -6.86
N ALA A 30 2.24 -1.09 -8.09
CA ALA A 30 2.38 -0.12 -9.17
C ALA A 30 1.05 0.60 -9.47
N GLY A 31 -0.05 -0.16 -9.51
CA GLY A 31 -1.40 0.38 -9.68
C GLY A 31 -1.79 1.31 -8.53
N GLU A 32 -1.59 0.88 -7.29
CA GLU A 32 -1.98 1.67 -6.12
C GLU A 32 -1.13 2.93 -5.94
N PHE A 33 0.17 2.85 -6.19
CA PHE A 33 1.06 4.02 -6.16
C PHE A 33 0.69 5.03 -7.26
N PHE A 34 0.37 4.54 -8.45
CA PHE A 34 -0.10 5.38 -9.54
C PHE A 34 -1.42 6.10 -9.18
N LEU A 35 -2.39 5.37 -8.65
CA LEU A 35 -3.67 5.94 -8.21
C LEU A 35 -3.46 6.95 -7.09
N ALA A 36 -2.66 6.62 -6.08
CA ALA A 36 -2.33 7.53 -4.99
C ALA A 36 -1.74 8.85 -5.51
N LYS A 37 -0.79 8.78 -6.46
CA LYS A 37 -0.18 9.95 -7.11
C LYS A 37 -1.19 10.76 -7.93
N VAL A 38 -2.05 10.10 -8.71
CA VAL A 38 -3.08 10.76 -9.55
C VAL A 38 -4.11 11.50 -8.70
N TYR A 39 -4.50 10.92 -7.56
CA TYR A 39 -5.48 11.52 -6.66
C TYR A 39 -4.87 12.44 -5.60
N GLY A 40 -3.54 12.56 -5.54
CA GLY A 40 -2.84 13.37 -4.54
C GLY A 40 -2.98 12.81 -3.12
N ASN A 41 -3.09 11.49 -2.98
CA ASN A 41 -3.12 10.80 -1.70
C ASN A 41 -1.69 10.45 -1.27
N ASP A 42 -1.15 11.21 -0.33
CA ASP A 42 0.16 10.94 0.25
C ASP A 42 0.14 9.80 1.29
N ASP A 43 -1.05 9.46 1.80
CA ASP A 43 -1.29 8.45 2.83
C ASP A 43 -1.97 7.20 2.25
N LEU A 44 -1.18 6.15 2.02
CA LEU A 44 -1.64 4.84 1.53
C LEU A 44 -1.32 3.73 2.54
N GLU A 45 -2.34 3.02 2.99
CA GLU A 45 -2.23 1.84 3.84
C GLU A 45 -2.68 0.60 3.07
N VAL A 46 -1.77 -0.34 2.84
CA VAL A 46 -2.11 -1.63 2.24
C VAL A 46 -2.21 -2.67 3.35
N THR A 47 -3.41 -3.24 3.55
CA THR A 47 -3.66 -4.33 4.48
C THR A 47 -3.56 -5.68 3.77
N ALA A 48 -2.79 -6.63 4.31
CA ALA A 48 -2.61 -7.95 3.71
C ALA A 48 -2.47 -9.06 4.76
N SER A 49 -2.66 -10.31 4.35
CA SER A 49 -2.38 -11.47 5.21
C SER A 49 -0.89 -11.56 5.54
N THR A 50 -0.56 -12.25 6.63
CA THR A 50 0.84 -12.44 7.07
C THR A 50 1.72 -13.14 6.04
N GLU A 51 1.13 -13.96 5.18
CA GLU A 51 1.82 -14.65 4.09
C GLU A 51 2.11 -13.72 2.90
N ALA A 52 1.23 -12.74 2.64
CA ALA A 52 1.39 -11.74 1.60
C ALA A 52 2.35 -10.60 1.98
N LEU A 53 2.43 -10.25 3.27
CA LEU A 53 3.24 -9.12 3.75
C LEU A 53 4.71 -9.15 3.32
N PRO A 54 5.46 -10.27 3.44
CA PRO A 54 6.85 -10.31 3.00
C PRO A 54 7.01 -10.07 1.49
N THR A 55 6.09 -10.61 0.69
CA THR A 55 6.07 -10.46 -0.77
C THR A 55 5.82 -9.00 -1.15
N LEU A 56 4.83 -8.37 -0.51
CA LEU A 56 4.52 -6.94 -0.69
C LEU A 56 5.66 -6.04 -0.22
N ALA A 57 6.34 -6.37 0.89
CA ALA A 57 7.48 -5.60 1.37
C ALA A 57 8.66 -5.65 0.39
N LEU A 58 8.91 -6.82 -0.19
CA LEU A 58 9.95 -7.01 -1.19
C LEU A 58 9.60 -6.24 -2.49
N ALA A 59 8.36 -6.35 -2.95
CA ALA A 59 7.86 -5.64 -4.12
C ALA A 59 7.91 -4.12 -3.90
N ALA A 60 7.48 -3.61 -2.74
CA ALA A 60 7.56 -2.19 -2.38
C ALA A 60 9.00 -1.68 -2.40
N GLY A 61 9.97 -2.50 -1.98
CA GLY A 61 11.40 -2.17 -2.04
C GLY A 61 11.99 -2.10 -3.45
N ALA A 62 11.28 -2.57 -4.48
CA ALA A 62 11.70 -2.45 -5.86
C ALA A 62 11.33 -1.10 -6.50
N PHE A 63 10.45 -0.32 -5.87
CA PHE A 63 10.04 1.00 -6.36
C PHE A 63 10.96 2.11 -5.85
N ASP A 64 11.12 3.15 -6.67
CA ASP A 64 11.81 4.37 -6.26
C ASP A 64 10.96 5.18 -5.27
N ALA A 65 11.61 5.81 -4.29
CA ALA A 65 10.93 6.63 -3.29
C ALA A 65 10.15 7.83 -3.89
N ALA A 66 10.49 8.25 -5.11
CA ALA A 66 9.78 9.32 -5.84
C ALA A 66 8.43 8.86 -6.43
N ASP A 67 8.21 7.56 -6.52
CA ASP A 67 6.98 6.94 -7.01
C ASP A 67 6.13 6.36 -5.89
N MET A 68 6.67 6.29 -4.66
CA MET A 68 5.93 5.86 -3.48
C MET A 68 5.18 7.01 -2.80
N PRO A 69 3.99 6.76 -2.24
CA PRO A 69 3.31 7.71 -1.36
C PRO A 69 4.18 8.02 -0.13
N ALA A 70 4.18 9.28 0.32
CA ALA A 70 5.05 9.74 1.41
C ALA A 70 4.83 8.96 2.73
N ASN A 71 3.59 8.57 3.00
CA ASN A 71 3.18 7.88 4.22
C ASN A 71 2.71 6.44 3.93
N PHE A 72 3.32 5.77 2.94
CA PHE A 72 3.01 4.38 2.61
C PHE A 72 3.29 3.42 3.78
N ARG A 73 2.35 2.50 4.02
CA ARG A 73 2.42 1.52 5.11
C ARG A 73 1.85 0.18 4.68
N LEU A 74 2.54 -0.90 5.05
CA LEU A 74 1.99 -2.25 5.03
C LEU A 74 1.45 -2.57 6.42
N VAL A 75 0.22 -3.07 6.48
CA VAL A 75 -0.49 -3.40 7.72
C VAL A 75 -0.98 -4.83 7.64
N GLU A 76 -0.87 -5.57 8.73
CA GLU A 76 -1.44 -6.91 8.81
C GLU A 76 -2.97 -6.83 8.85
N LEU A 77 -3.64 -7.62 8.00
CA LEU A 77 -5.08 -7.80 8.06
C LEU A 77 -5.42 -8.65 9.30
N VAL A 78 -5.88 -8.00 10.36
CA VAL A 78 -6.40 -8.68 11.55
C VAL A 78 -7.85 -9.06 11.27
N GLU A 79 -8.09 -10.33 10.92
CA GLU A 79 -9.45 -10.89 10.95
C GLU A 79 -9.94 -10.91 12.42
N VAL A 80 -11.06 -10.24 12.68
CA VAL A 80 -11.75 -10.21 13.98
C VAL A 80 -12.88 -11.24 14.05
#